data_AF-A0A2G9YD35-F1
#
_entry.id   AF-A0A2G9YD35-F1
#
_cell.length_a   1.000
_cell.length_b   1.000
_cell.length_c   1.000
_cell.angle_alpha   90.00
_cell.angle_beta   90.00
_cell.angle_gamma   90.00
#
_symmetry.space_group_name_H-M   'P 1'
#
loop_
_entity.id
_entity.type
_entity.pdbx_description
1 polymer ?
#
loop_
_entity_poly.entity_id
_entity_poly.type
_entity_poly.pdbx_seq_one_letter_code
_entity_poly.pdbx_strand_id
1 'polypeptide(L)'
;MADIQEQITELLLARHNISNPEMADFSVLNQADIIETASSILNTFTIFLAAIAGISLLVGGIGIMNMMLTTVTERTREIGLRKAIGAKSKDISLQFLFESAMLTLIGGIRHSWHYFWLACFPLIALLVLKLRVAV
;
A
#
# COMPACT_ATOMS: atom_id res chain seq x y z
N MET A 1 26.65 -5.48 -19.56
CA MET A 1 25.53 -5.47 -20.51
C MET A 1 25.56 -4.24 -21.40
N ALA A 2 25.89 -3.05 -20.86
CA ALA A 2 26.16 -1.85 -21.66
C ALA A 2 27.28 -2.07 -22.71
N ASP A 3 28.42 -2.66 -22.31
CA ASP A 3 29.54 -2.95 -23.23
C ASP A 3 29.16 -3.87 -24.39
N ILE A 4 28.22 -4.80 -24.18
CA ILE A 4 27.77 -5.75 -25.22
C ILE A 4 26.85 -5.05 -26.21
N GLN A 5 25.95 -4.19 -25.73
CA GLN A 5 25.07 -3.39 -26.58
C GLN A 5 25.87 -2.39 -27.42
N GLU A 6 26.91 -1.79 -26.84
CA GLU A 6 27.82 -0.87 -27.52
C GLU A 6 28.63 -1.59 -28.62
N GLN A 7 29.22 -2.75 -28.32
CA GLN A 7 29.94 -3.57 -29.31
C GLN A 7 29.03 -4.06 -30.45
N ILE A 8 27.78 -4.45 -30.15
CA ILE A 8 26.81 -4.85 -31.18
C ILE A 8 26.45 -3.65 -32.07
N THR A 9 26.29 -2.47 -31.48
CA THR A 9 25.95 -1.24 -32.21
C THR A 9 27.10 -0.82 -33.12
N GLU A 10 28.34 -0.85 -32.63
CA GLU A 10 29.54 -0.54 -33.41
C GLU A 10 29.75 -1.53 -34.58
N LEU A 11 29.54 -2.83 -34.33
CA LEU A 11 29.64 -3.86 -35.36
C LEU A 11 28.57 -3.69 -36.45
N LEU A 12 27.35 -3.31 -36.08
CA LEU A 12 26.25 -3.07 -37.02
C LEU A 12 26.45 -1.78 -37.83
N LEU A 13 26.96 -0.70 -37.21
CA LEU A 13 27.34 0.53 -37.91
C LEU A 13 28.44 0.29 -38.95
N ALA A 14 29.48 -0.46 -38.56
CA ALA A 14 30.58 -0.82 -39.45
C ALA A 14 30.11 -1.71 -40.62
N ARG A 15 29.21 -2.66 -40.37
CA ARG A 15 28.65 -3.54 -41.41
C ARG A 15 27.73 -2.78 -42.39
N HIS A 16 26.95 -1.83 -41.89
CA HIS A 16 26.03 -1.05 -42.73
C HIS A 16 26.69 0.16 -43.42
N ASN A 17 27.99 0.37 -43.19
CA ASN A 17 28.81 1.45 -43.77
C ASN A 17 28.20 2.85 -43.52
N ILE A 18 27.62 3.04 -42.35
CA ILE A 18 27.05 4.31 -41.91
C ILE A 18 28.02 4.97 -40.94
N SER A 19 28.63 6.08 -41.37
CA SER A 19 29.59 6.83 -40.53
C SER A 19 28.92 7.74 -39.49
N ASN A 20 27.62 8.00 -39.61
CA ASN A 20 26.88 8.86 -38.68
C ASN A 20 25.84 8.04 -37.89
N PRO A 21 25.99 7.91 -36.56
CA PRO A 21 25.05 7.19 -35.70
C PRO A 21 23.60 7.68 -35.81
N GLU A 22 23.38 8.95 -36.17
CA GLU A 22 22.02 9.51 -36.35
C GLU A 22 21.31 9.04 -37.63
N MET A 23 22.04 8.41 -38.58
CA MET A 23 21.48 7.83 -39.80
C MET A 23 21.34 6.30 -39.72
N ALA A 24 21.48 5.72 -38.51
CA ALA A 24 21.34 4.28 -38.30
C ALA A 24 19.94 3.79 -38.69
N ASP A 25 19.88 2.71 -39.47
CA ASP A 25 18.64 2.08 -39.94
C ASP A 25 18.17 0.93 -39.03
N PHE A 26 18.87 0.70 -37.91
CA PHE A 26 18.58 -0.34 -36.94
C PHE A 26 18.42 0.23 -35.52
N SER A 27 17.67 -0.48 -34.68
CA SER A 27 17.47 -0.15 -33.26
C SER A 27 17.81 -1.37 -32.41
N VAL A 28 18.73 -1.21 -31.45
CA VAL A 28 19.11 -2.27 -30.51
C VAL A 28 18.40 -2.04 -29.19
N LEU A 29 17.36 -2.83 -28.93
CA LEU A 29 16.61 -2.82 -27.68
C LEU A 29 17.22 -3.83 -26.71
N ASN A 30 17.69 -3.35 -25.55
CA ASN A 30 18.18 -4.21 -24.49
C ASN A 30 17.01 -4.58 -23.54
N GLN A 31 16.96 -5.82 -23.10
CA GLN A 31 15.97 -6.26 -22.12
C GLN A 31 16.14 -5.54 -20.77
N ALA A 32 17.36 -5.09 -20.46
CA ALA A 32 17.62 -4.23 -19.30
C ALA A 32 16.87 -2.89 -19.39
N ASP A 33 16.85 -2.25 -20.58
CA ASP A 33 16.18 -0.96 -20.79
C ASP A 33 14.66 -1.07 -20.59
N ILE A 34 14.06 -2.19 -21.01
CA ILE A 34 12.63 -2.47 -20.80
C ILE A 34 12.32 -2.63 -19.31
N ILE A 35 13.14 -3.39 -18.59
CA ILE A 35 12.98 -3.61 -17.14
C ILE A 35 13.21 -2.31 -16.37
N GLU A 36 14.19 -1.51 -16.75
CA GLU A 36 14.48 -0.21 -16.13
C GLU A 36 13.31 0.76 -16.33
N THR A 37 12.79 0.86 -17.56
CA THR A 37 11.63 1.70 -17.87
C THR A 37 10.40 1.26 -17.07
N ALA A 38 10.10 -0.05 -17.06
CA ALA A 38 8.99 -0.59 -16.27
C ALA A 38 9.18 -0.35 -14.76
N SER A 39 10.40 -0.54 -14.25
CA SER A 39 10.73 -0.32 -12.83
C SER A 39 10.58 1.15 -12.44
N SER A 40 10.99 2.07 -13.31
CA SER A 40 10.82 3.52 -13.11
C SER A 40 9.34 3.91 -13.01
N ILE A 41 8.50 3.36 -13.89
CA ILE A 41 7.04 3.58 -13.86
C ILE A 41 6.44 3.01 -12.56
N LEU A 42 6.79 1.78 -12.19
CA LEU A 42 6.30 1.14 -10.97
C LEU A 42 6.75 1.90 -9.70
N ASN A 43 7.97 2.41 -9.67
CA ASN A 43 8.47 3.21 -8.57
C ASN A 43 7.68 4.51 -8.43
N THR A 44 7.39 5.18 -9.55
CA THR A 44 6.55 6.38 -9.58
C THR A 44 5.14 6.09 -9.03
N PHE A 45 4.51 5.00 -9.47
CA PHE A 45 3.21 4.58 -8.92
C PHE A 45 3.29 4.21 -7.44
N THR A 46 4.38 3.57 -7.00
CA THR A 46 4.58 3.22 -5.59
C THR A 46 4.60 4.47 -4.72
N ILE A 47 5.36 5.49 -5.11
CA ILE A 47 5.42 6.78 -4.40
C ILE A 47 4.05 7.45 -4.41
N PHE A 48 3.36 7.44 -5.55
CA PHE A 48 2.03 8.03 -5.70
C PHE A 48 0.99 7.36 -4.79
N LEU A 49 0.93 6.03 -4.78
CA LEU A 49 0.02 5.27 -3.91
C LEU A 49 0.39 5.43 -2.43
N ALA A 50 1.68 5.49 -2.09
CA ALA A 50 2.13 5.76 -0.74
C ALA A 50 1.68 7.15 -0.25
N ALA A 51 1.72 8.17 -1.13
CA ALA A 51 1.21 9.50 -0.81
C ALA A 51 -0.30 9.49 -0.53
N ILE A 52 -1.09 8.81 -1.38
CA ILE A 52 -2.54 8.66 -1.18
C ILE A 52 -2.83 7.92 0.14
N ALA A 53 -2.13 6.82 0.40
CA ALA A 53 -2.26 6.08 1.64
C ALA A 53 -1.93 6.94 2.86
N GLY A 54 -0.88 7.76 2.79
CA GLY A 54 -0.52 8.71 3.83
C GLY A 54 -1.61 9.76 4.10
N ILE A 55 -2.17 10.35 3.04
CA ILE A 55 -3.29 11.31 3.17
C ILE A 55 -4.52 10.63 3.78
N SER A 56 -4.84 9.41 3.34
CA SER A 56 -5.96 8.63 3.87
C SER A 56 -5.79 8.32 5.36
N LEU A 57 -4.57 7.98 5.78
CA LEU A 57 -4.25 7.76 7.18
C LEU A 57 -4.45 9.03 8.02
N LEU A 58 -4.04 10.19 7.51
CA LEU A 58 -4.24 11.48 8.19
C LEU A 58 -5.73 11.81 8.35
N VAL A 59 -6.51 11.70 7.28
CA VAL A 59 -7.96 11.97 7.31
C VAL A 59 -8.67 10.98 8.24
N GLY A 60 -8.30 9.70 8.20
CA GLY A 60 -8.81 8.69 9.12
C GLY A 60 -8.47 9.00 10.58
N GLY A 61 -7.25 9.44 10.86
CA GLY A 61 -6.81 9.86 12.19
C GLY A 61 -7.60 11.06 12.72
N ILE A 62 -7.88 12.05 11.88
CA ILE A 62 -8.74 13.20 12.23
C ILE A 62 -10.16 12.73 12.55
N GLY A 63 -10.71 11.79 11.78
CA GLY A 63 -12.01 11.20 12.03
C GLY A 63 -12.09 10.49 13.39
N ILE A 64 -11.09 9.68 13.72
CA ILE A 64 -11.00 9.00 15.03
C ILE A 64 -10.90 10.02 16.16
N MET A 65 -10.09 11.06 15.99
CA MET A 65 -9.98 12.15 16.96
C MET A 65 -11.34 12.81 17.22
N ASN A 66 -12.11 13.10 16.16
CA ASN A 66 -13.43 13.74 16.30
C ASN A 66 -14.44 12.81 17.00
N MET A 67 -14.48 11.53 16.63
CA MET A 67 -15.33 10.54 17.29
C MET A 67 -14.99 10.44 18.78
N MET A 68 -13.69 10.33 19.11
CA MET A 68 -13.23 10.26 20.49
C MET A 68 -13.59 11.53 21.28
N LEU A 69 -13.48 12.70 20.66
CA LEU A 69 -13.91 13.97 21.26
C LEU A 69 -15.42 13.94 21.59
N THR A 70 -16.26 13.50 20.66
CA THR A 70 -17.70 13.36 20.90
C THR A 70 -17.99 12.39 22.05
N THR A 71 -17.38 11.21 22.07
CA THR A 71 -17.57 10.21 23.13
C THR A 71 -17.14 10.72 24.51
N VAL A 72 -16.01 11.45 24.62
CA VAL A 72 -15.63 12.05 25.91
C VAL A 72 -16.59 13.15 26.32
N THR A 73 -17.11 13.94 25.37
CA THR A 73 -18.07 15.01 25.69
C THR A 73 -19.39 14.43 26.23
N GLU A 74 -19.89 13.34 25.66
CA GLU A 74 -21.10 12.64 26.14
C GLU A 74 -20.91 12.09 27.56
N ARG A 75 -19.74 11.53 27.87
CA ARG A 75 -19.42 10.95 29.19
C ARG A 75 -18.76 11.94 30.16
N THR A 76 -18.75 13.24 29.87
CA THR A 76 -18.04 14.25 30.69
C THR A 76 -18.50 14.26 32.15
N ARG A 77 -19.81 14.09 32.40
CA ARG A 77 -20.37 14.10 33.76
C ARG A 77 -19.87 12.94 34.60
N GLU A 78 -19.74 11.75 34.01
CA GLU A 78 -19.22 10.56 34.68
C GLU A 78 -17.72 10.69 34.98
N ILE A 79 -16.95 11.24 34.04
CA ILE A 79 -15.52 11.54 34.20
C ILE A 79 -15.30 12.56 35.32
N GLY A 80 -16.12 13.60 35.37
CA GLY A 80 -16.10 14.61 36.44
C GLY A 80 -16.38 14.01 37.81
N LEU A 81 -17.36 13.09 37.89
CA LEU A 81 -17.64 12.37 39.13
C LEU A 81 -16.46 11.51 39.56
N ARG A 82 -15.84 10.73 38.66
CA ARG A 82 -14.64 9.91 38.96
C ARG A 82 -13.45 10.74 39.45
N LYS A 83 -13.21 11.91 38.84
CA LYS A 83 -12.15 12.83 39.30
C LYS A 83 -12.42 13.38 40.70
N ALA A 84 -13.68 13.66 41.04
CA ALA A 84 -14.05 14.18 42.36
C ALA A 84 -13.78 13.16 43.49
N ILE A 85 -13.82 11.86 43.19
CA ILE A 85 -13.50 10.77 44.13
C ILE A 85 -12.00 10.42 44.15
N GLY A 86 -11.16 11.18 43.44
CA GLY A 86 -9.69 11.05 43.50
C GLY A 86 -9.03 10.36 42.30
N ALA A 87 -9.76 10.06 41.21
CA ALA A 87 -9.14 9.51 40.00
C ALA A 87 -8.18 10.53 39.36
N LYS A 88 -6.95 10.10 39.01
CA LYS A 88 -5.97 10.98 38.38
C LYS A 88 -6.32 11.18 36.92
N SER A 89 -6.13 12.41 36.40
CA SER A 89 -6.35 12.72 34.98
C SER A 89 -5.56 11.81 34.03
N LYS A 90 -4.37 11.34 34.45
CA LYS A 90 -3.54 10.41 33.67
C LYS A 90 -4.21 9.06 33.44
N ASP A 91 -4.92 8.53 34.43
CA ASP A 91 -5.57 7.21 34.34
C ASP A 91 -6.69 7.25 33.30
N ILE A 92 -7.40 8.38 33.24
CA ILE A 92 -8.49 8.60 32.29
C ILE A 92 -7.94 8.79 30.87
N SER A 93 -6.85 9.55 30.70
CA SER A 93 -6.19 9.68 29.40
C SER A 93 -5.65 8.34 28.89
N LEU A 94 -5.06 7.51 29.77
CA LEU A 94 -4.59 6.18 29.42
C LEU A 94 -5.75 5.24 29.04
N GLN A 95 -6.89 5.33 29.73
CA GLN A 95 -8.08 4.56 29.36
C GLN A 95 -8.54 4.88 27.93
N PHE A 96 -8.67 6.17 27.58
CA PHE A 96 -9.10 6.57 26.24
C PHE A 96 -8.08 6.23 25.16
N LEU A 97 -6.79 6.33 25.47
CA LEU A 97 -5.74 5.89 24.56
C LEU A 97 -5.84 4.39 24.28
N PHE A 98 -6.06 3.57 25.32
CA PHE A 98 -6.27 2.13 25.17
C PHE A 98 -7.55 1.81 24.40
N GLU A 99 -8.66 2.50 24.67
CA GLU A 99 -9.93 2.32 23.95
C GLU A 99 -9.75 2.61 22.46
N SER A 100 -9.12 3.73 22.12
CA SER A 100 -8.82 4.12 20.74
C SER A 100 -7.89 3.10 20.06
N ALA A 101 -6.83 2.67 20.75
CA ALA A 101 -5.88 1.69 20.24
C ALA A 101 -6.55 0.33 19.98
N MET A 102 -7.36 -0.17 20.92
CA MET A 102 -8.10 -1.42 20.74
C MET A 102 -9.11 -1.34 19.59
N LEU A 103 -9.86 -0.24 19.47
CA LEU A 103 -10.77 -0.04 18.34
C LEU A 103 -10.05 -0.08 17.00
N THR A 104 -8.89 0.58 16.90
CA THR A 104 -8.09 0.60 15.67
C THR A 104 -7.53 -0.79 15.35
N LEU A 105 -7.03 -1.52 16.35
CA LEU A 105 -6.52 -2.89 16.18
C LEU A 105 -7.61 -3.88 15.77
N ILE A 106 -8.76 -3.88 16.46
CA ILE A 106 -9.89 -4.76 16.16
C ILE A 106 -10.46 -4.42 14.78
N GLY A 107 -10.55 -3.13 14.44
CA GLY A 107 -10.89 -2.68 13.10
C GLY A 107 -9.95 -3.28 12.06
N GLY A 108 -8.65 -3.07 12.19
CA GLY A 108 -7.64 -3.58 11.26
C GLY A 108 -7.69 -5.09 11.08
N ILE A 109 -7.80 -5.86 12.17
CA ILE A 109 -7.89 -7.32 12.13
C ILE A 109 -9.18 -7.77 11.43
N ARG A 110 -10.33 -7.19 11.80
CA ARG A 110 -11.63 -7.52 11.20
C ARG A 110 -11.66 -7.21 9.71
N HIS A 111 -11.13 -6.05 9.30
CA HIS A 111 -11.03 -5.68 7.90
C HIS A 111 -10.11 -6.66 7.15
N SER A 112 -8.90 -6.88 7.65
CA SER A 112 -7.93 -7.80 7.03
C SER A 112 -8.49 -9.22 6.88
N TRP A 113 -9.15 -9.74 7.92
CA TRP A 113 -9.78 -11.06 7.90
C TRP A 113 -10.91 -11.14 6.87
N HIS A 114 -11.75 -10.11 6.77
CA HIS A 114 -12.85 -10.06 5.83
C HIS A 114 -12.37 -10.00 4.36
N TYR A 115 -11.38 -9.15 4.07
CA TYR A 115 -10.78 -9.08 2.73
C TYR A 115 -10.11 -10.40 2.33
N PHE A 116 -9.39 -11.04 3.26
CA PHE A 116 -8.79 -12.35 3.03
C PHE A 116 -9.85 -13.41 2.72
N TRP A 117 -10.93 -13.44 3.50
CA TRP A 117 -12.03 -14.38 3.29
C TRP A 117 -12.69 -14.19 1.92
N LEU A 118 -13.01 -12.94 1.55
CA LEU A 118 -13.60 -12.63 0.24
C LEU A 118 -12.69 -12.98 -0.93
N ALA A 119 -11.38 -12.74 -0.82
CA ALA A 119 -10.42 -13.09 -1.87
C ALA A 119 -10.25 -14.60 -2.04
N CYS A 120 -10.28 -15.35 -0.92
CA CYS A 120 -10.06 -16.79 -0.92
C CYS A 120 -11.32 -17.59 -1.29
N PHE A 121 -12.52 -17.09 -0.96
CA PHE A 121 -13.80 -17.74 -1.20
C PHE A 121 -14.04 -18.20 -2.66
N PRO A 122 -13.85 -17.37 -3.71
CA PRO A 122 -14.11 -17.78 -5.09
C PRO A 122 -13.15 -18.89 -5.55
N LEU A 123 -11.90 -18.86 -5.09
CA LEU A 123 -10.88 -19.86 -5.43
C LEU A 123 -11.21 -21.23 -4.83
N ILE A 124 -11.65 -21.24 -3.56
CA ILE A 124 -12.13 -22.44 -2.88
C ILE A 124 -13.39 -22.99 -3.57
N ALA A 125 -14.35 -22.11 -3.92
CA ALA A 125 -15.57 -22.51 -4.61
C ALA A 125 -15.29 -23.16 -5.98
N LEU A 126 -14.35 -22.59 -6.75
CA LEU A 126 -13.93 -23.12 -8.05
C LEU A 126 -13.22 -24.47 -7.92
N LEU A 127 -12.37 -24.62 -6.91
CA LEU A 127 -11.68 -25.89 -6.59
C LEU A 127 -12.70 -26.98 -6.24
N VAL A 128 -13.67 -26.67 -5.39
CA VAL A 128 -14.75 -27.59 -5.00
C VAL A 128 -15.61 -27.96 -6.20
N LEU A 129 -15.96 -27.01 -7.06
CA LEU A 129 -16.71 -27.29 -8.29
C LEU A 129 -15.94 -28.24 -9.22
N LYS A 130 -14.63 -28.03 -9.37
CA LYS A 130 -13.76 -28.89 -10.20
C LYS A 130 -13.63 -30.30 -9.62
N LEU A 131 -13.49 -30.42 -8.30
CA LEU A 131 -13.49 -31.70 -7.58
C LEU A 131 -14.84 -32.43 -7.72
N ARG A 132 -15.96 -31.70 -7.74
CA ARG A 132 -17.31 -32.27 -7.89
C ARG A 132 -17.64 -32.72 -9.31
N VAL A 133 -16.99 -32.15 -10.33
CA VAL A 133 -17.15 -32.53 -11.75
C VAL A 133 -16.17 -33.63 -12.15
N ALA A 134 -15.06 -33.78 -11.43
CA ALA A 134 -14.05 -34.82 -11.66
C ALA A 134 -14.35 -36.17 -10.97
N VAL A 135 -15.41 -36.25 -10.15
CA VAL A 135 -15.95 -37.46 -9.53
C VAL A 135 -17.28 -37.79 -10.16
#